data_AF-R6LKY3-F1
#
_entry.id   AF-R6LKY3-F1
#
_cell.length_a   1.000
_cell.length_b   1.000
_cell.length_c   1.000
_cell.angle_alpha   90.00
_cell.angle_beta   90.00
_cell.angle_gamma   90.00
#
_symmetry.space_group_name_H-M   'P 1'
#
loop_
_entity.id
_entity.type
_entity.pdbx_description
1 polymer ?
#
loop_
_entity_poly.entity_id
_entity_poly.type
_entity_poly.pdbx_seq_one_letter_code
_entity_poly.pdbx_strand_id
1 'polypeptide(L)'
;MSRDWTPEELAAASSVMKAAGNMSYEEFRAAPKLTLRLLGRDSWDRPVYECDGRLYVDVDPRKSRPADICTKQGNAFDGEPCDPIPENTIIEFVPERDTWPF
;
A
#
# COMPACT_ATOMS: atom_id res chain seq x y z
N MET A 1 -0.29 5.09 29.76
CA MET A 1 0.38 6.38 29.93
C MET A 1 1.19 6.64 28.67
N SER A 2 0.74 7.56 27.83
CA SER A 2 1.51 8.00 26.66
C SER A 2 2.74 8.72 27.20
N ARG A 3 3.93 8.25 26.84
CA ARG A 3 5.18 8.92 27.18
C ARG A 3 5.34 10.07 26.19
N ASP A 4 5.47 11.30 26.66
CA ASP A 4 5.77 12.43 25.78
C ASP A 4 7.25 12.34 25.39
N TRP A 5 7.51 12.09 24.10
CA TRP A 5 8.88 12.00 23.57
C TRP A 5 9.40 13.41 23.29
N THR A 6 10.65 13.67 23.67
CA THR A 6 11.33 14.91 23.23
C THR A 6 11.66 14.84 21.73
N PRO A 7 11.84 15.98 21.04
CA PRO A 7 12.22 16.00 19.62
C PRO A 7 13.53 15.24 19.33
N GLU A 8 14.49 15.28 20.26
CA GLU A 8 15.76 14.57 20.14
C GLU A 8 15.56 13.05 20.23
N GLU A 9 14.78 12.57 21.19
CA GLU A 9 14.47 11.14 21.32
C GLU A 9 13.71 10.62 20.09
N LEU A 10 12.79 11.42 19.53
CA LEU A 10 12.07 11.09 18.30
C LEU A 10 13.02 11.00 17.11
N ALA A 11 13.94 11.95 16.96
CA ALA A 11 14.93 11.96 15.89
C ALA A 11 15.88 10.75 15.99
N ALA A 12 16.35 10.43 17.20
CA ALA A 12 17.18 9.27 17.46
C ALA A 12 16.45 7.96 17.13
N ALA A 13 15.22 7.78 17.61
CA ALA A 13 14.40 6.60 17.31
C ALA A 13 14.11 6.47 15.80
N SER A 14 13.75 7.57 15.14
CA SER A 14 13.54 7.63 13.69
C SER A 14 14.80 7.24 12.90
N SER A 15 15.97 7.71 13.32
CA SER A 15 17.25 7.32 12.70
C SER A 15 17.57 5.84 12.90
N VAL A 16 17.26 5.27 14.07
CA VAL A 16 17.43 3.84 14.32
C VAL A 16 16.50 3.01 13.44
N MET A 17 15.23 3.41 13.32
CA MET A 17 14.27 2.74 12.43
C MET A 17 14.74 2.75 10.98
N LYS A 18 15.28 3.89 10.52
CA LYS A 18 15.86 4.02 9.18
C LYS A 18 17.10 3.14 8.98
N ALA A 19 18.00 3.10 9.95
CA ALA A 19 19.17 2.22 9.91
C ALA A 19 18.78 0.73 9.87
N ALA A 20 17.63 0.37 10.45
CA ALA A 20 17.05 -0.97 10.38
C ALA A 20 16.31 -1.28 9.06
N GLY A 21 16.34 -0.37 8.08
CA GLY A 21 15.70 -0.54 6.77
C GLY A 21 14.22 -0.16 6.72
N ASN A 22 13.69 0.47 7.77
CA ASN A 22 12.32 1.00 7.77
C ASN A 22 12.29 2.47 7.29
N MET A 23 11.10 3.01 7.06
CA MET A 23 10.96 4.45 6.83
C MET A 23 11.20 5.23 8.12
N SER A 24 11.88 6.37 8.02
CA SER A 24 11.94 7.36 9.10
C SER A 24 10.57 8.02 9.33
N TYR A 25 10.40 8.71 10.46
CA TYR A 25 9.18 9.45 10.75
C TYR A 25 8.86 10.52 9.70
N GLU A 26 9.88 11.27 9.25
CA GLU A 26 9.71 12.31 8.23
C GLU A 26 9.36 11.70 6.86
N GLU A 27 10.00 10.60 6.48
CA GLU A 27 9.66 9.87 5.24
C GLU A 27 8.23 9.32 5.30
N PHE A 28 7.83 8.76 6.44
CA PHE A 28 6.47 8.27 6.64
C PHE A 28 5.43 9.39 6.55
N ARG A 29 5.71 10.57 7.12
CA ARG A 29 4.80 11.73 7.03
C ARG A 29 4.71 12.31 5.62
N ALA A 30 5.79 12.24 4.86
CA ALA A 30 5.85 12.75 3.48
C ALA A 30 5.38 11.73 2.44
N ALA A 31 5.24 10.46 2.82
CA ALA A 31 4.85 9.39 1.91
C ALA A 31 3.44 9.60 1.34
N PRO A 32 3.23 9.33 0.04
CA PRO A 32 1.89 9.34 -0.52
C PRO A 32 1.05 8.23 0.13
N LYS A 33 -0.21 8.54 0.41
CA LYS A 33 -1.17 7.59 0.98
C LYS A 33 -2.21 7.23 -0.07
N LEU A 34 -2.45 5.94 -0.25
CA LEU A 34 -3.42 5.40 -1.20
C LEU A 34 -4.45 4.55 -0.46
N THR A 35 -5.71 5.01 -0.42
CA THR A 35 -6.82 4.28 0.21
C THR A 35 -7.57 3.48 -0.84
N LEU A 36 -7.30 2.17 -0.89
CA LEU A 36 -7.81 1.25 -1.89
C LEU A 36 -9.11 0.60 -1.42
N ARG A 37 -10.23 0.95 -2.06
CA ARG A 37 -11.55 0.37 -1.80
C ARG A 37 -11.79 -0.82 -2.71
N LEU A 38 -12.08 -1.99 -2.13
CA LEU A 38 -12.33 -3.20 -2.91
C LEU A 38 -13.58 -3.04 -3.79
N LEU A 39 -13.43 -3.24 -5.10
CA LEU A 39 -14.54 -3.28 -6.05
C LEU A 39 -15.00 -4.70 -6.36
N GLY A 40 -14.06 -5.66 -6.38
CA GLY A 40 -14.34 -7.04 -6.75
C GLY A 40 -13.07 -7.73 -7.26
N ARG A 41 -13.23 -8.78 -8.06
CA ARG A 41 -12.14 -9.52 -8.67
C ARG A 41 -12.24 -9.52 -10.19
N ASP A 42 -11.11 -9.36 -10.87
CA ASP A 42 -11.05 -9.44 -12.33
C ASP A 42 -11.15 -10.90 -12.83
N SER A 43 -11.14 -11.08 -14.16
CA SER A 43 -11.18 -12.39 -14.81
C SER A 43 -10.04 -13.35 -14.45
N TRP A 44 -8.99 -12.89 -13.75
CA TRP A 44 -7.89 -13.70 -13.22
C TRP A 44 -8.02 -13.97 -11.71
N ASP A 45 -9.19 -13.69 -11.13
CA ASP A 45 -9.47 -13.79 -9.68
C ASP A 45 -8.59 -12.88 -8.81
N ARG A 46 -8.00 -11.82 -9.40
CA ARG A 46 -7.20 -10.83 -8.67
C ARG A 46 -8.09 -9.72 -8.14
N PRO A 47 -7.87 -9.23 -6.91
CA PRO A 47 -8.68 -8.16 -6.35
C PRO A 47 -8.39 -6.84 -7.06
N VAL A 48 -9.45 -6.16 -7.47
CA VAL A 48 -9.44 -4.84 -8.07
C VAL A 48 -9.98 -3.84 -7.07
N TYR A 49 -9.24 -2.74 -6.91
CA TYR A 49 -9.52 -1.66 -5.99
C TYR A 49 -9.71 -0.34 -6.74
N GLU A 50 -10.40 0.60 -6.10
CA GLU A 50 -10.60 1.96 -6.59
C GLU A 50 -10.06 2.99 -5.58
N CYS A 51 -9.44 4.04 -6.12
CA CYS A 51 -9.09 5.25 -5.39
C CYS A 51 -9.17 6.45 -6.36
N ASP A 52 -9.95 7.47 -5.99
CA ASP A 52 -10.13 8.72 -6.74
C ASP A 52 -10.43 8.54 -8.24
N GLY A 53 -11.28 7.57 -8.58
CA GLY A 53 -11.70 7.24 -9.94
C GLY A 53 -10.70 6.38 -10.72
N ARG A 54 -9.59 5.97 -10.11
CA ARG A 54 -8.56 5.13 -10.73
C ARG A 54 -8.58 3.70 -10.17
N LEU A 55 -8.42 2.74 -11.07
CA LEU A 55 -8.42 1.32 -10.77
C LEU A 55 -7.01 0.79 -10.57
N TYR A 56 -6.89 -0.04 -9.53
CA TYR A 56 -5.68 -0.70 -9.10
C TYR A 56 -5.94 -2.19 -8.94
N VAL A 57 -4.92 -3.01 -9.08
CA VAL A 57 -5.00 -4.47 -8.92
C VAL A 57 -3.81 -4.94 -8.08
N ASP A 58 -4.05 -5.87 -7.17
CA ASP A 58 -2.98 -6.63 -6.52
C ASP A 58 -2.64 -7.83 -7.40
N VAL A 59 -1.43 -7.87 -7.95
CA VAL A 59 -1.02 -8.91 -8.91
C VAL A 59 -0.48 -10.17 -8.23
N ASP A 60 -0.08 -10.09 -6.96
CA ASP A 60 0.30 -11.24 -6.13
C ASP A 60 -0.44 -11.19 -4.77
N PRO A 61 -1.78 -11.36 -4.75
CA PRO A 61 -2.61 -11.25 -3.56
C PRO A 61 -2.48 -12.48 -2.64
N ARG A 62 -1.29 -13.05 -2.51
CA ARG A 62 -1.00 -14.14 -1.57
C ARG A 62 -0.87 -13.59 -0.16
N LYS A 63 -1.53 -14.23 0.81
CA LYS A 63 -1.50 -13.83 2.22
C LYS A 63 -0.08 -13.76 2.82
N SER A 64 0.83 -14.60 2.32
CA SER A 64 2.23 -14.67 2.76
C SER A 64 3.16 -13.67 2.06
N ARG A 65 2.65 -12.86 1.12
CA ARG A 65 3.43 -11.89 0.34
C ARG A 65 2.98 -10.47 0.65
N PRO A 66 3.86 -9.47 0.52
CA PRO A 66 3.46 -8.07 0.45
C PRO A 66 2.44 -7.82 -0.67
N ALA A 67 1.74 -6.68 -0.63
CA ALA A 67 0.89 -6.26 -1.72
C ALA A 67 1.74 -5.84 -2.93
N ASP A 68 1.35 -6.29 -4.12
CA ASP A 68 2.00 -5.92 -5.38
C ASP A 68 0.99 -5.17 -6.24
N ILE A 69 0.88 -3.86 -6.00
CA ILE A 69 -0.20 -3.03 -6.56
C ILE A 69 0.24 -2.37 -7.86
N CYS A 70 -0.52 -2.64 -8.92
CA CYS A 70 -0.41 -1.97 -10.22
C CYS A 70 -1.68 -1.18 -10.54
N THR A 71 -1.56 -0.13 -11.34
CA THR A 71 -2.71 0.51 -12.02
C THR A 71 -3.26 -0.40 -13.13
N LYS A 72 -4.51 -0.18 -13.56
CA LYS A 72 -5.11 -0.93 -14.68
C LYS A 72 -4.97 -0.19 -16.01
N GLN A 73 -4.57 -0.89 -17.06
CA GLN A 73 -4.48 -0.35 -18.41
C GLN A 73 -5.86 0.13 -18.87
N GLY A 74 -5.91 1.35 -19.42
CA GLY A 74 -7.16 1.98 -19.86
C GLY A 74 -8.17 2.23 -18.73
N ASN A 75 -7.75 2.11 -17.47
CA ASN A 75 -8.62 2.18 -16.29
C ASN A 75 -9.82 1.21 -16.37
N ALA A 76 -9.66 0.08 -17.08
CA ALA A 76 -10.70 -0.91 -17.29
C ALA A 76 -10.61 -2.01 -16.22
N PHE A 77 -11.76 -2.52 -15.78
CA PHE A 77 -11.85 -3.52 -14.72
C PHE A 77 -11.11 -4.83 -15.07
N ASP A 78 -11.23 -5.29 -16.32
CA ASP A 78 -10.49 -6.43 -16.88
C ASP A 78 -9.24 -6.02 -17.66
N GLY A 79 -8.81 -4.76 -17.59
CA GLY A 79 -7.58 -4.31 -18.23
C GLY A 79 -6.34 -5.00 -17.65
N GLU A 80 -5.27 -5.15 -18.42
CA GLU A 80 -4.03 -5.69 -17.88
C GLU A 80 -3.42 -4.77 -16.79
N PRO A 81 -2.63 -5.30 -15.85
CA PRO A 81 -1.77 -4.48 -15.00
C PRO A 81 -0.88 -3.58 -15.87
N CYS A 82 -0.75 -2.31 -15.50
CA CYS A 82 -0.05 -1.29 -16.28
C CYS A 82 1.22 -0.83 -15.55
N ASP A 83 1.09 0.09 -14.60
CA ASP A 83 2.23 0.67 -13.88
C ASP A 83 2.17 0.31 -12.39
N PRO A 84 3.28 -0.18 -11.77
CA PRO A 84 3.36 -0.37 -10.33
C PRO A 84 3.27 0.98 -9.60
N ILE A 85 2.71 0.97 -8.39
CA ILE A 85 2.73 2.17 -7.54
C ILE A 85 4.15 2.42 -7.00
N PRO A 86 4.49 3.68 -6.62
CA PRO A 86 5.79 3.97 -5.99
C PRO A 86 6.01 3.13 -4.72
N GLU A 87 7.20 2.58 -4.55
CA GLU A 87 7.55 1.65 -3.46
C GLU A 87 7.31 2.22 -2.05
N ASN A 88 7.42 3.55 -1.89
CA ASN A 88 7.24 4.24 -0.62
C ASN A 88 5.77 4.68 -0.36
N THR A 89 4.82 4.18 -1.15
CA THR A 89 3.39 4.50 -0.97
C THR A 89 2.82 3.72 0.21
N ILE A 90 2.17 4.43 1.12
CA ILE A 90 1.43 3.81 2.22
C ILE A 90 0.07 3.38 1.69
N ILE A 91 -0.21 2.08 1.72
CA ILE A 91 -1.46 1.50 1.24
C ILE A 91 -2.39 1.24 2.43
N GLU A 92 -3.63 1.71 2.32
CA GLU A 92 -4.72 1.39 3.24
C GLU A 92 -5.81 0.67 2.47
N PHE A 93 -6.08 -0.59 2.82
CA PHE A 93 -7.15 -1.37 2.21
C PHE A 93 -8.47 -1.17 2.95
N VAL A 94 -9.57 -1.06 2.20
CA VAL A 94 -10.92 -0.91 2.74
C VAL A 94 -11.85 -1.93 2.07
N PRO A 95 -12.50 -2.83 2.84
CA PRO A 95 -12.44 -2.97 4.31
C PRO A 95 -11.14 -3.60 4.82
N GLU A 96 -10.54 -4.50 4.05
CA GLU A 96 -9.25 -5.16 4.31
C GLU A 96 -8.64 -5.62 2.99
N ARG A 97 -7.39 -6.08 2.99
CA ARG A 97 -6.75 -6.62 1.79
C ARG A 97 -7.41 -7.95 1.43
N ASP A 98 -8.00 -8.03 0.24
CA ASP A 98 -8.52 -9.28 -0.30
C ASP A 98 -7.36 -10.12 -0.82
N THR A 99 -7.29 -11.38 -0.39
CA THR A 99 -6.20 -12.32 -0.73
C THR A 99 -6.75 -13.61 -1.32
N TRP A 100 -5.95 -14.35 -2.08
CA TRP A 100 -6.32 -15.71 -2.46
C TRP A 100 -6.47 -16.61 -1.22
N PRO A 101 -7.37 -17.62 -1.28
CA PRO A 101 -7.74 -18.42 -0.11
C PRO A 101 -6.71 -19.51 0.28
N PHE A 102 -5.52 -19.56 -0.33
CA PHE A 102 -4.54 -20.65 -0.18
C PHE A 102 -3.15 -20.17 0.23
#